data_AF-A0A4Q9QJ83-F1
#
_entry.id   AF-A0A4Q9QJ83-F1
#
_cell.length_a   1.000
_cell.length_b   1.000
_cell.length_c   1.000
_cell.angle_alpha   90.00
_cell.angle_beta   90.00
_cell.angle_gamma   90.00
#
_symmetry.space_group_name_H-M   'P 1'
#
loop_
_entity.id
_entity.type
_entity.pdbx_description
1 polymer ?
#
loop_
_entity_poly.entity_id
_entity_poly.type
_entity_poly.pdbx_seq_one_letter_code
_entity_poly.pdbx_strand_id
1 'polypeptide(L)'
;MPTDKPMEAPTLELDKQHRAGDVVGFPGGLVSYLAPLPLPTGQPAQDYAHAVGEVNDTYLDFGVGLPPVFGWQLTLGLPFGGWIMAVVLSPLLMLVGTPLLGGGLLLQ
;
A
#
# COMPACT_ATOMS: atom_id res chain seq x y z
N MET A 1 -12.54 -45.67 -16.27
CA MET A 1 -12.86 -44.25 -16.53
C MET A 1 -11.79 -43.42 -15.84
N PRO A 2 -11.07 -42.52 -16.54
CA PRO A 2 -10.17 -41.57 -15.86
C PRO A 2 -11.03 -40.65 -15.00
N THR A 3 -10.66 -40.48 -13.75
CA THR A 3 -11.34 -39.64 -12.76
C THR A 3 -11.02 -38.18 -13.04
N ASP A 4 -11.98 -37.41 -13.56
CA ASP A 4 -11.90 -35.96 -13.71
C ASP A 4 -12.01 -35.26 -12.35
N LYS A 5 -10.97 -35.37 -11.52
CA LYS A 5 -10.85 -34.50 -10.35
C LYS A 5 -10.35 -33.14 -10.88
N PRO A 6 -11.06 -32.02 -10.62
CA PRO A 6 -10.58 -30.71 -11.04
C PRO A 6 -9.19 -30.49 -10.45
N MET A 7 -8.25 -30.06 -11.29
CA MET A 7 -6.89 -29.71 -10.87
C MET A 7 -7.01 -28.62 -9.80
N GLU A 8 -6.77 -28.97 -8.54
CA GLU A 8 -6.71 -27.99 -7.45
C GLU A 8 -5.53 -27.06 -7.76
N ALA A 9 -5.86 -25.84 -8.18
CA ALA A 9 -4.85 -24.82 -8.42
C ALA A 9 -4.11 -24.57 -7.09
N PRO A 10 -2.76 -24.55 -7.10
CA PRO A 10 -2.00 -24.23 -5.90
C PRO A 10 -2.52 -22.92 -5.31
N THR A 11 -2.76 -22.89 -4.01
CA THR A 11 -3.06 -21.64 -3.30
C THR A 11 -1.89 -20.69 -3.54
N LEU A 12 -2.15 -19.61 -4.28
CA LEU A 12 -1.16 -18.57 -4.52
C LEU A 12 -0.77 -18.00 -3.15
N GLU A 13 0.45 -18.27 -2.69
CA GLU A 13 1.01 -17.66 -1.48
C GLU A 13 1.32 -16.18 -1.79
N LEU A 14 0.27 -15.35 -1.81
CA LEU A 14 0.34 -13.90 -2.06
C LEU A 14 1.19 -13.16 -1.02
N ASP A 15 1.46 -13.79 0.13
CA ASP A 15 2.32 -13.27 1.20
C ASP A 15 3.82 -13.36 0.85
N LYS A 16 4.20 -14.21 -0.12
CA LYS A 16 5.56 -14.27 -0.65
C LYS A 16 5.66 -13.53 -1.97
N GLN A 17 6.56 -12.56 -2.02
CA GLN A 17 6.94 -11.88 -3.25
C GLN A 17 7.78 -12.82 -4.13
N HIS A 18 7.16 -13.41 -5.14
CA HIS A 18 7.83 -14.30 -6.10
C HIS A 18 8.41 -13.47 -7.25
N ARG A 19 9.62 -13.81 -7.68
CA ARG A 19 10.33 -13.12 -8.78
C ARG A 19 10.18 -13.90 -10.08
N ALA A 20 10.33 -13.18 -11.20
CA ALA A 20 10.39 -13.82 -12.50
C ALA A 20 11.57 -14.80 -12.55
N GLY A 21 11.31 -16.03 -12.97
CA GLY A 21 12.27 -17.13 -12.97
C GLY A 21 12.16 -18.06 -11.76
N ASP A 22 11.38 -17.72 -10.74
CA ASP A 22 11.16 -18.62 -9.61
C ASP A 22 10.40 -19.88 -10.04
N VAL A 23 10.76 -21.01 -9.44
CA VAL A 23 10.10 -22.30 -9.65
C VAL A 23 9.76 -22.91 -8.30
N VAL A 24 8.47 -23.20 -8.07
CA VAL A 24 7.96 -23.79 -6.83
C VAL A 24 7.35 -25.14 -7.14
N GLY A 25 7.91 -26.21 -6.55
CA GLY A 25 7.38 -27.56 -6.68
C GLY A 25 6.19 -27.79 -5.76
N PHE A 26 5.21 -28.57 -6.23
CA PHE A 26 4.10 -29.06 -5.41
C PHE A 26 3.83 -30.55 -5.73
N PRO A 27 3.18 -31.32 -4.83
CA PRO A 27 2.84 -32.70 -5.12
C PRO A 27 1.96 -32.81 -6.38
N GLY A 28 2.55 -33.25 -7.49
CA GLY A 28 1.89 -33.35 -8.79
C GLY A 28 2.41 -32.40 -9.88
N GLY A 29 3.33 -31.48 -9.57
CA GLY A 29 3.88 -30.59 -10.60
C GLY A 29 4.81 -29.49 -10.08
N LEU A 30 5.00 -28.48 -10.92
CA LEU A 30 5.77 -27.29 -10.60
C LEU A 30 5.07 -26.05 -11.17
N VAL A 31 5.14 -24.95 -10.43
CA VAL A 31 4.72 -23.62 -10.86
C VAL A 31 5.98 -22.84 -11.22
N SER A 32 6.04 -22.26 -12.42
CA SER A 32 7.11 -21.33 -12.81
C SER A 32 6.53 -19.94 -12.93
N TYR A 33 7.16 -18.98 -12.26
CA TYR A 33 6.78 -17.58 -12.27
C TYR A 33 7.43 -16.90 -13.48
N LEU A 34 6.64 -16.67 -14.52
CA LEU A 34 7.09 -16.03 -15.74
C LEU A 34 6.67 -14.57 -15.71
N ALA A 35 7.63 -13.64 -15.77
CA ALA A 35 7.33 -12.29 -16.23
C ALA A 35 7.56 -12.24 -17.74
N PRO A 36 6.75 -11.49 -18.50
CA PRO A 36 7.07 -11.20 -19.88
C PRO A 36 8.43 -10.48 -19.90
N LEU A 37 9.38 -11.02 -20.68
CA LEU A 37 10.62 -10.32 -20.97
C LEU A 37 10.26 -8.92 -21.50
N PRO A 38 10.90 -7.83 -21.03
CA PRO A 38 10.66 -6.52 -21.58
C PRO A 38 10.80 -6.57 -23.12
N LEU A 39 9.87 -5.92 -23.82
CA LEU A 39 9.85 -5.92 -25.28
C LEU A 39 11.22 -5.50 -25.81
N PRO A 40 11.78 -6.20 -26.83
CA PRO A 40 13.12 -5.94 -27.35
C PRO A 40 13.13 -4.66 -28.20
N THR A 41 13.02 -3.51 -27.53
CA THR A 41 12.90 -2.18 -28.14
C THR A 41 14.25 -1.49 -28.34
N GLY A 42 15.35 -2.05 -27.78
CA GLY A 42 16.67 -1.42 -27.78
C GLY A 42 16.76 -0.15 -26.92
N GLN A 43 15.68 0.19 -26.21
CA GLN A 43 15.61 1.30 -25.27
C GLN A 43 15.80 0.77 -23.84
N PRO A 44 16.41 1.55 -22.94
CA PRO A 44 16.52 1.15 -21.54
C PRO A 44 15.12 0.92 -20.96
N ALA A 45 14.98 -0.10 -20.13
CA ALA A 45 13.73 -0.37 -19.45
C ALA A 45 13.34 0.87 -18.61
N GLN A 46 12.15 1.41 -18.89
CA GLN A 46 11.67 2.64 -18.29
C GLN A 46 10.29 2.42 -17.69
N ASP A 47 10.17 2.69 -16.40
CA ASP A 47 8.90 2.67 -15.69
C ASP A 47 8.28 4.07 -15.67
N TYR A 48 7.44 4.33 -16.67
CA TYR A 48 6.72 5.61 -16.81
C TYR A 48 5.59 5.78 -15.79
N ALA A 49 5.09 4.69 -15.20
CA ALA A 49 3.95 4.71 -14.29
C ALA A 49 4.37 4.67 -12.81
N HIS A 50 5.67 4.51 -12.52
CA HIS A 50 6.18 4.21 -11.19
C HIS A 50 5.44 3.00 -10.57
N ALA A 51 5.05 2.03 -11.40
CA ALA A 51 4.34 0.82 -10.99
C ALA A 51 5.30 -0.35 -10.72
N VAL A 52 6.55 -0.21 -11.15
CA VAL A 52 7.60 -1.21 -11.06
C VAL A 52 8.57 -0.80 -9.94
N GLY A 53 8.73 -1.65 -8.93
CA GLY A 53 9.58 -1.38 -7.77
C GLY A 53 11.07 -1.34 -8.13
N GLU A 54 11.51 -2.29 -8.95
CA GLU A 54 12.88 -2.37 -9.48
C GLU A 54 12.85 -2.77 -10.95
N VAL A 55 13.60 -2.02 -11.77
CA VAL A 55 13.76 -2.26 -13.21
C VAL A 55 15.15 -2.82 -13.44
N ASN A 56 15.25 -4.08 -13.85
CA ASN A 56 16.52 -4.76 -14.15
C ASN A 56 16.43 -5.46 -15.52
N ASP A 57 17.57 -5.84 -16.10
CA ASP A 57 17.68 -6.47 -17.43
C ASP A 57 17.10 -7.91 -17.46
N THR A 58 16.83 -8.50 -16.29
CA THR A 58 16.36 -9.89 -16.17
C THR A 58 14.89 -10.01 -15.76
N TYR A 59 14.38 -9.07 -14.95
CA TYR A 59 13.04 -9.14 -14.39
C TYR A 59 12.47 -7.74 -14.14
N LEU A 60 11.14 -7.66 -14.16
CA LEU A 60 10.37 -6.49 -13.75
C LEU A 60 9.63 -6.85 -12.47
N ASP A 61 9.93 -6.14 -11.38
CA ASP A 61 9.24 -6.32 -10.11
C ASP A 61 7.98 -5.43 -10.09
N PHE A 62 6.81 -6.03 -10.31
CA PHE A 62 5.54 -5.31 -10.24
C PHE A 62 5.09 -5.23 -8.79
N GLY A 63 5.06 -4.00 -8.26
CA GLY A 63 4.80 -3.77 -6.85
C GLY A 63 5.84 -2.83 -6.26
N VAL A 64 5.75 -1.55 -6.61
CA VAL A 64 6.20 -0.52 -5.65
C VAL A 64 5.46 -0.84 -4.34
N GLY A 65 6.20 -1.17 -3.30
CA GLY A 65 5.64 -1.65 -2.03
C GLY A 65 4.46 -0.79 -1.57
N LEU A 66 3.58 -1.37 -0.72
CA LEU A 66 2.35 -0.71 -0.25
C LEU A 66 2.61 0.80 -0.02
N PRO A 67 1.79 1.69 -0.62
CA PRO A 67 2.02 3.13 -0.52
C PRO A 67 2.28 3.49 0.94
N PRO A 68 3.18 4.45 1.25
CA PRO A 68 3.50 4.81 2.63
C PRO A 68 2.34 5.60 3.24
N VAL A 69 1.14 5.01 3.28
CA VAL A 69 -0.11 5.60 3.75
C VAL A 69 0.07 6.07 5.19
N PHE A 70 0.73 5.26 6.02
CA PHE A 70 1.07 5.65 7.39
C PHE A 70 2.01 6.86 7.44
N GLY A 71 3.00 6.93 6.54
CA GLY A 71 3.88 8.09 6.40
C GLY A 71 3.10 9.36 6.06
N TRP A 72 2.22 9.30 5.06
CA TRP A 72 1.35 10.42 4.67
C TRP A 72 0.34 10.81 5.75
N GLN A 73 -0.19 9.85 6.50
CA GLN A 73 -1.05 10.12 7.65
C GLN A 73 -0.30 10.87 8.75
N LEU A 74 0.98 10.56 9.00
CA LEU A 74 1.78 11.28 9.98
C LEU A 74 2.25 12.65 9.48
N THR A 75 2.69 12.77 8.24
CA THR A 75 3.29 14.02 7.73
C THR A 75 2.26 15.06 7.31
N LEU A 76 1.09 14.63 6.82
CA LEU A 76 0.00 15.53 6.42
C LEU A 76 -1.23 15.37 7.32
N GLY A 77 -1.62 14.14 7.62
CA GLY A 77 -2.84 13.86 8.39
C GLY A 77 -2.79 14.43 9.81
N LEU A 78 -1.69 14.24 10.56
CA LEU A 78 -1.52 14.78 11.91
C LEU A 78 -1.53 16.31 11.96
N PRO A 79 -0.72 17.06 11.18
CA PRO A 79 -0.74 18.52 11.27
C PRO A 79 -2.07 19.10 10.78
N PHE A 80 -2.63 18.58 9.68
CA PHE A 80 -3.91 19.07 9.17
C PHE A 80 -5.08 18.73 10.10
N GLY A 81 -5.18 17.47 10.53
CA GLY A 81 -6.18 17.02 11.48
C GLY A 81 -6.02 17.69 12.85
N GLY A 82 -4.79 17.84 13.35
CA GLY A 82 -4.49 18.55 14.58
C GLY A 82 -4.88 20.03 14.51
N TRP A 83 -4.66 20.69 13.37
CA TRP A 83 -5.12 22.07 13.15
C TRP A 83 -6.65 22.17 13.17
N ILE A 84 -7.37 21.30 12.46
CA ILE A 84 -8.84 21.26 12.49
C ILE A 84 -9.35 21.03 13.91
N MET A 85 -8.79 20.04 14.62
CA MET A 85 -9.15 19.73 15.99
C MET A 85 -8.89 20.92 16.92
N ALA A 86 -7.77 21.63 16.76
CA ALA A 86 -7.48 22.83 17.54
C ALA A 86 -8.51 23.94 17.28
N VAL A 87 -8.84 24.21 16.01
CA VAL A 87 -9.82 25.25 15.63
C VAL A 87 -11.23 24.93 16.15
N VAL A 88 -11.61 23.65 16.21
CA VAL A 88 -12.94 23.24 16.69
C VAL A 88 -12.98 23.07 18.22
N LEU A 89 -12.02 22.36 18.82
CA LEU A 89 -12.02 22.09 20.26
C LEU A 89 -11.64 23.31 21.08
N SER A 90 -10.72 24.16 20.63
CA SER A 90 -10.31 25.34 21.41
C SER A 90 -11.49 26.25 21.79
N PRO A 91 -12.39 26.67 20.88
CA PRO A 91 -13.55 27.46 21.25
C PRO A 91 -14.55 26.68 22.11
N LEU A 92 -14.75 25.37 21.89
CA LEU A 92 -15.62 24.56 22.75
C LEU A 92 -15.09 24.44 24.19
N LEU A 93 -13.78 24.20 24.32
CA LEU A 93 -13.11 24.10 25.62
C LEU A 93 -13.10 25.44 26.35
N MET A 94 -12.95 26.56 25.62
CA MET A 94 -13.11 27.89 26.22
C MET A 94 -14.56 28.14 26.65
N LEU A 95 -15.54 27.83 25.80
CA LEU A 95 -16.96 28.01 26.10
C LEU A 95 -17.38 27.30 27.40
N VAL A 96 -16.87 26.08 27.62
CA VAL A 96 -17.19 25.28 28.81
C VAL A 96 -16.23 25.56 29.97
N GLY A 97 -14.93 25.71 29.69
CA GLY A 97 -13.88 25.83 30.71
C GLY A 97 -13.87 27.20 31.38
N THR A 98 -14.12 28.29 30.65
CA THR A 98 -14.14 29.64 31.21
C THR A 98 -15.17 29.81 32.35
N PRO A 99 -16.44 29.41 32.21
CA PRO A 99 -17.40 29.47 33.32
C PRO A 99 -17.07 28.52 34.47
N LEU A 100 -16.49 27.35 34.18
CA LEU A 100 -16.09 26.38 35.22
C LEU A 100 -14.96 26.92 36.11
N LEU A 101 -14.10 27.76 35.55
CA LEU A 101 -13.02 28.45 36.26
C LEU A 101 -13.45 29.80 36.89
N GLY A 102 -14.75 30.13 36.85
CA GLY A 102 -15.31 31.34 37.43
C GLY A 102 -15.25 32.59 36.52
N GLY A 103 -14.90 32.45 35.24
CA GLY A 103 -14.93 33.52 34.26
C GLY A 103 -16.31 33.71 33.60
N GLY A 104 -16.71 34.94 33.31
CA GLY A 104 -17.96 35.23 32.59
C GLY A 104 -17.84 35.00 31.07
N LEU A 105 -18.96 34.68 30.42
CA LEU A 105 -19.03 34.66 28.95
C LEU A 105 -19.04 36.11 28.45
N LEU A 106 -18.09 36.48 27.57
CA LEU A 106 -17.99 37.79 26.94
C LEU A 106 -19.09 37.99 25.87
N LEU A 107 -20.35 37.90 26.28
CA LEU A 107 -21.52 38.28 25.51
C LEU A 107 -22.20 39.42 26.28
N GLN A 108 -21.65 40.63 26.12
CA GLN A 108 -22.34 41.90 26.37
C GLN A 108 -22.66 42.56 25.04
#